data_AF-A0A672LNB6-F1
#
_entry.id   AF-A0A672LNB6-F1
#
_cell.length_a   1.000
_cell.length_b   1.000
_cell.length_c   1.000
_cell.angle_alpha   90.00
_cell.angle_beta   90.00
_cell.angle_gamma   90.00
#
_symmetry.space_group_name_H-M   'P 1'
#
loop_
_entity.id
_entity.type
_entity.pdbx_description
1 polymer ?
#
loop_
_entity_poly.entity_id
_entity_poly.type
_entity_poly.pdbx_seq_one_letter_code
_entity_poly.pdbx_strand_id
1 'polypeptide(L)'
;MDQLSETLPSILKHFGLKSVIGMAIGAGAYILAKFALDYPAMVEGLVLININPCAEGWMDWAAHKISGWTHAMPDMIISHLFGKEEIQQNHDLIGRYRHHIVNDMNQFNLQLFVKSYNSRRDLEIERPVPGGHITSLCPALLVVGDSSPAVDVVVECNTKLDPTKTTLLKVMPSASMTRLVRSRTASGSSVTSFDGNRSRSHTNEGNRSRSHTNEGRARAHTSDNQRTRSHTDNMDSSVDQAPKSTEVSC
;
A
#
# COMPACT_ATOMS: atom_id res chain seq x y z
N MET A 1 21.01 -3.64 -10.26
CA MET A 1 19.59 -3.86 -10.62
C MET A 1 19.44 -4.70 -11.88
N ASP A 2 20.09 -4.34 -12.99
CA ASP A 2 19.96 -5.03 -14.30
C ASP A 2 20.23 -6.55 -14.23
N GLN A 3 21.30 -6.95 -13.53
CA GLN A 3 21.60 -8.36 -13.32
C GLN A 3 20.49 -9.12 -12.57
N LEU A 4 19.73 -8.44 -11.69
CA LEU A 4 18.59 -9.06 -11.02
C LEU A 4 17.44 -9.30 -12.01
N SER A 5 17.19 -8.38 -12.94
CA SER A 5 16.18 -8.59 -14.00
C SER A 5 16.56 -9.71 -14.97
N GLU A 6 17.85 -9.86 -15.26
CA GLU A 6 18.38 -10.93 -16.13
C GLU A 6 18.21 -12.34 -15.51
N THR A 7 17.94 -12.45 -14.21
CA THR A 7 17.64 -13.76 -13.58
C THR A 7 16.24 -14.27 -13.88
N LEU A 8 15.28 -13.37 -14.16
CA LEU A 8 13.86 -13.72 -14.30
C LEU A 8 13.56 -14.69 -15.46
N PRO A 9 14.18 -14.57 -16.66
CA PRO A 9 14.01 -15.57 -17.72
C PRO A 9 14.35 -17.00 -17.26
N SER A 10 15.40 -17.16 -16.45
CA SER A 10 15.82 -18.47 -15.94
C SER A 10 14.79 -19.07 -14.97
N ILE A 11 14.16 -18.22 -14.16
CA ILE A 11 13.07 -18.63 -13.26
C ILE A 11 11.86 -19.11 -14.06
N LEU A 12 11.41 -18.32 -15.05
CA LEU A 12 10.29 -18.69 -15.91
C LEU A 12 10.58 -20.00 -16.65
N LYS A 13 11.79 -20.16 -17.19
CA LYS A 13 12.23 -21.39 -17.86
C LYS A 13 12.23 -22.59 -16.92
N HIS A 14 12.73 -22.44 -15.69
CA HIS A 14 12.75 -23.51 -14.70
C HIS A 14 11.35 -24.05 -14.40
N PHE A 15 10.36 -23.16 -14.28
CA PHE A 15 8.97 -23.52 -14.03
C PHE A 15 8.14 -23.80 -15.29
N GLY A 16 8.73 -23.71 -16.49
CA GLY A 16 8.02 -23.94 -17.76
C GLY A 16 6.98 -22.85 -18.11
N LEU A 17 7.13 -21.65 -17.56
CA LEU A 17 6.24 -20.50 -17.79
C LEU A 17 6.66 -19.76 -19.06
N LYS A 18 5.71 -19.49 -19.95
CA LYS A 18 5.95 -18.75 -21.20
C LYS A 18 5.91 -17.23 -21.00
N SER A 19 5.00 -16.78 -20.16
CA SER A 19 4.71 -15.37 -19.91
C SER A 19 4.15 -15.18 -18.50
N VAL A 20 4.25 -13.94 -17.98
CA VAL A 20 3.73 -13.56 -16.66
C VAL A 20 3.04 -12.21 -16.69
N ILE A 21 2.16 -12.00 -15.71
CA ILE A 21 1.73 -10.66 -15.28
C ILE A 21 2.52 -10.34 -14.01
N GLY A 22 3.35 -9.31 -14.07
CA GLY A 22 4.25 -8.94 -12.98
C GLY A 22 3.61 -7.94 -12.02
N MET A 23 3.83 -8.10 -10.71
CA MET A 23 3.44 -7.11 -9.70
C MET A 23 4.60 -6.90 -8.74
N ALA A 24 5.02 -5.65 -8.55
CA ALA A 24 6.09 -5.34 -7.60
C ALA A 24 6.06 -3.90 -7.09
N ILE A 25 6.84 -3.65 -6.05
CA ILE A 25 6.93 -2.38 -5.33
C ILE A 25 8.37 -1.85 -5.43
N GLY A 26 8.54 -0.54 -5.68
CA GLY A 26 9.82 0.17 -5.60
C GLY A 26 10.92 -0.48 -6.44
N ALA A 27 11.98 -0.94 -5.79
CA ALA A 27 13.08 -1.66 -6.43
C ALA A 27 12.61 -2.88 -7.24
N GLY A 28 11.62 -3.62 -6.76
CA GLY A 28 11.05 -4.74 -7.52
C GLY A 28 10.29 -4.27 -8.77
N ALA A 29 9.61 -3.12 -8.69
CA ALA A 29 8.92 -2.54 -9.85
C ALA A 29 9.91 -2.13 -10.94
N TYR A 30 11.07 -1.56 -10.55
CA TYR A 30 12.17 -1.28 -11.47
C TYR A 30 12.69 -2.56 -12.16
N ILE A 31 12.94 -3.63 -11.38
CA ILE A 31 13.43 -4.91 -11.91
C ILE A 31 12.43 -5.49 -12.93
N LEU A 32 11.14 -5.50 -12.60
CA LEU A 32 10.11 -6.01 -13.50
C LEU A 32 9.95 -5.15 -14.75
N ALA A 33 10.01 -3.82 -14.63
CA ALA A 33 9.97 -2.94 -15.78
C ALA A 33 11.17 -3.17 -16.69
N LYS A 34 12.39 -3.29 -16.14
CA LYS A 34 13.60 -3.62 -16.92
C LYS A 34 13.47 -4.96 -17.63
N PHE A 35 12.99 -5.98 -16.93
CA PHE A 35 12.72 -7.30 -17.51
C PHE A 35 11.70 -7.25 -18.66
N ALA A 36 10.63 -6.46 -18.52
CA ALA A 36 9.64 -6.29 -19.57
C ALA A 36 10.16 -5.53 -20.79
N LEU A 37 11.12 -4.61 -20.61
CA LEU A 37 11.79 -3.93 -21.71
C LEU A 37 12.72 -4.88 -22.49
N ASP A 38 13.44 -5.74 -21.77
CA ASP A 38 14.42 -6.66 -22.37
C ASP A 38 13.78 -7.93 -22.96
N TYR A 39 12.68 -8.40 -22.37
CA TYR A 39 11.99 -9.62 -22.75
C TYR A 39 10.46 -9.41 -22.91
N PRO A 40 10.01 -8.53 -23.82
CA PRO A 40 8.60 -8.13 -23.92
C PRO A 40 7.65 -9.30 -24.24
N ALA A 41 8.14 -10.36 -24.91
CA ALA A 41 7.34 -11.56 -25.20
C ALA A 41 7.04 -12.40 -23.94
N MET A 42 7.75 -12.17 -22.84
CA MET A 42 7.60 -12.92 -21.58
C MET A 42 6.74 -12.17 -20.55
N VAL A 43 6.23 -10.97 -20.88
CA VAL A 43 5.44 -10.15 -19.97
C VAL A 43 4.15 -9.68 -20.65
N GLU A 44 3.02 -10.10 -20.09
CA GLU A 44 1.69 -9.72 -20.61
C GLU A 44 1.17 -8.41 -20.01
N GLY A 45 1.61 -8.09 -18.79
CA GLY A 45 1.27 -6.84 -18.13
C GLY A 45 2.01 -6.63 -16.83
N LEU A 46 1.96 -5.41 -16.31
CA LEU A 46 2.66 -5.00 -15.10
C LEU A 46 1.76 -4.22 -14.13
N VAL A 47 1.94 -4.45 -12.84
CA VAL A 47 1.44 -3.60 -11.75
C VAL A 47 2.67 -3.06 -10.99
N LEU A 48 2.94 -1.77 -11.16
CA LEU A 48 4.17 -1.11 -10.71
C LEU A 48 3.84 -0.11 -9.61
N ILE A 49 4.03 -0.52 -8.36
CA ILE A 49 3.75 0.31 -7.18
C ILE A 49 5.01 1.10 -6.83
N ASN A 50 4.90 2.42 -6.67
CA ASN A 50 6.01 3.30 -6.29
C ASN A 50 7.27 3.12 -7.18
N ILE A 51 7.08 2.90 -8.49
CA ILE A 51 8.22 2.76 -9.41
C ILE A 51 9.01 4.07 -9.52
N ASN A 52 10.34 3.95 -9.51
CA ASN A 52 11.24 5.02 -9.91
C ASN A 52 12.10 4.54 -11.10
N PRO A 53 11.80 4.96 -12.35
CA PRO A 53 12.55 4.53 -13.53
C PRO A 53 13.87 5.27 -13.71
N CYS A 54 14.14 6.30 -12.91
CA CYS A 54 15.31 7.15 -13.05
C CYS A 54 16.42 6.72 -12.07
N ALA A 55 17.66 6.94 -12.48
CA ALA A 55 18.84 6.97 -11.63
C ALA A 55 18.64 8.03 -10.55
N GLU A 56 19.14 7.74 -9.35
CA GLU A 56 19.06 8.72 -8.27
C GLU A 56 20.02 9.88 -8.53
N GLY A 57 19.46 11.08 -8.69
CA GLY A 57 20.21 12.32 -8.57
C GLY A 57 20.74 12.45 -7.14
N TRP A 58 22.04 12.24 -6.97
CA TRP A 58 22.79 12.27 -5.70
C TRP A 58 22.62 13.53 -4.83
N MET A 59 21.93 14.57 -5.32
CA MET A 59 21.82 15.87 -4.65
C MET A 59 20.73 15.95 -3.56
N ASP A 60 19.64 15.16 -3.62
CA ASP A 60 18.58 15.24 -2.58
C ASP A 60 18.83 14.35 -1.35
N TRP A 61 19.71 13.35 -1.47
CA TRP A 61 20.01 12.39 -0.40
C TRP A 61 21.25 12.75 0.45
N ALA A 62 22.28 13.35 -0.16
CA ALA A 62 23.55 13.66 0.52
C ALA A 62 23.48 14.91 1.42
N ALA A 63 22.54 15.83 1.18
CA ALA A 63 22.50 17.12 1.86
C ALA A 63 22.19 17.04 3.37
N HIS A 64 21.76 15.88 3.91
CA HIS A 64 21.24 15.84 5.28
C HIS A 64 21.70 14.70 6.22
N LYS A 65 22.49 13.70 5.81
CA LYS A 65 22.73 12.51 6.68
C LYS A 65 24.11 11.80 6.59
N ILE A 66 25.20 12.53 6.40
CA ILE A 66 26.57 11.96 6.52
C ILE A 66 27.08 11.96 7.98
N SER A 67 26.27 11.48 8.93
CA SER A 67 26.74 11.23 10.30
C SER A 67 26.08 9.98 10.90
N GLY A 68 26.78 8.84 10.87
CA GLY A 68 26.41 7.64 11.64
C GLY A 68 25.84 6.47 10.84
N TRP A 69 26.73 5.66 10.23
CA TRP A 69 26.39 4.68 9.18
C TRP A 69 25.62 3.42 9.64
N THR A 70 25.59 3.10 10.94
CA THR A 70 24.95 1.87 11.45
C THR A 70 23.48 2.05 11.84
N HIS A 71 23.08 3.23 12.32
CA HIS A 71 21.68 3.55 12.64
C HIS A 71 20.93 4.24 11.49
N ALA A 72 21.64 4.75 10.49
CA ALA A 72 21.02 5.48 9.38
C ALA A 72 20.26 4.58 8.39
N MET A 73 20.62 3.29 8.24
CA MET A 73 20.05 2.44 7.19
C MET A 73 18.56 2.08 7.40
N PRO A 74 18.11 1.63 8.59
CA PRO A 74 16.69 1.37 8.81
C PRO A 74 15.84 2.63 8.61
N ASP A 75 16.32 3.78 9.11
CA ASP A 75 15.64 5.06 8.95
C ASP A 75 15.57 5.50 7.48
N MET A 76 16.65 5.29 6.72
CA MET A 76 16.69 5.56 5.29
C MET A 76 15.68 4.72 4.53
N ILE A 77 15.60 3.42 4.81
CA ILE A 77 14.63 2.52 4.18
C ILE A 77 13.20 2.93 4.56
N ILE A 78 12.95 3.25 5.84
CA ILE A 78 11.64 3.73 6.29
C ILE A 78 11.24 5.01 5.56
N SER A 79 12.14 5.99 5.44
CA SER A 79 11.87 7.22 4.68
C SER A 79 11.70 7.00 3.17
N HIS A 80 12.22 5.91 2.63
CA HIS A 80 11.97 5.52 1.24
C HIS A 80 10.61 4.84 1.06
N LEU A 81 10.13 4.12 2.08
CA LEU A 81 8.87 3.36 2.01
C LEU A 81 7.64 4.21 2.39
N PHE A 82 7.79 5.12 3.35
CA PHE A 82 6.67 5.82 3.98
C PHE A 82 6.78 7.33 3.86
N GLY A 83 5.63 8.00 3.72
CA GLY A 83 5.53 9.46 3.75
C GLY A 83 5.85 10.03 5.14
N LYS A 84 6.27 11.29 5.19
CA LYS A 84 6.61 11.98 6.46
C LYS A 84 5.47 11.97 7.48
N GLU A 85 4.24 12.16 7.02
CA GLU A 85 3.04 12.14 7.88
C GLU A 85 2.82 10.76 8.49
N GLU A 86 2.91 9.69 7.69
CA GLU A 86 2.74 8.32 8.17
C GLU A 86 3.84 7.91 9.16
N ILE A 87 5.08 8.36 8.93
CA ILE A 87 6.21 8.17 9.85
C ILE A 87 5.92 8.80 11.22
N GLN A 88 5.26 9.97 11.24
CA GLN A 88 4.95 10.72 12.45
C GLN A 88 3.65 10.29 13.14
N GLN A 89 2.66 9.80 12.39
CA GLN A 89 1.32 9.52 12.91
C GLN A 89 1.09 8.04 13.23
N ASN A 90 1.80 7.11 12.57
CA ASN A 90 1.56 5.67 12.70
C ASN A 90 2.76 4.94 13.34
N HIS A 91 3.06 5.28 14.59
CA HIS A 91 4.22 4.73 15.30
C HIS A 91 4.23 3.20 15.41
N ASP A 92 3.07 2.55 15.50
CA ASP A 92 2.98 1.09 15.57
C ASP A 92 3.39 0.41 14.25
N LEU A 93 2.96 0.95 13.11
CA LEU A 93 3.38 0.44 11.80
C LEU A 93 4.89 0.66 11.61
N ILE A 94 5.36 1.87 11.89
CA ILE A 94 6.76 2.26 11.71
C ILE A 94 7.68 1.49 12.67
N GLY A 95 7.25 1.28 13.91
CA GLY A 95 7.95 0.46 14.89
C GLY A 95 8.10 -0.98 14.45
N ARG A 96 7.03 -1.59 13.89
CA ARG A 96 7.09 -2.94 13.32
C ARG A 96 8.05 -3.04 12.14
N TYR A 97 7.98 -2.10 11.19
CA TYR A 97 8.90 -2.09 10.05
C TYR A 97 10.36 -1.88 10.49
N ARG A 98 10.61 -0.96 11.43
CA ARG A 98 11.96 -0.75 11.97
C ARG A 98 12.49 -2.01 12.65
N HIS A 99 11.68 -2.66 13.48
CA HIS A 99 12.04 -3.91 14.13
C HIS A 99 12.38 -5.00 13.11
N HIS A 100 11.53 -5.17 12.09
CA HIS A 100 11.74 -6.14 11.03
C HIS A 100 13.05 -5.90 10.27
N ILE A 101 13.29 -4.64 9.86
CA ILE A 101 14.51 -4.26 9.14
C ILE A 101 15.75 -4.54 9.99
N VAL A 102 15.74 -4.27 11.29
CA VAL A 102 16.91 -4.41 12.16
C VAL A 102 17.17 -5.86 12.57
N ASN A 103 16.11 -6.61 12.90
CA ASN A 103 16.25 -7.90 13.59
C ASN A 103 16.00 -9.12 12.69
N ASP A 104 15.15 -8.99 11.66
CA ASP A 104 14.72 -10.14 10.86
C ASP A 104 15.47 -10.24 9.52
N MET A 105 16.00 -9.12 9.02
CA MET A 105 16.71 -9.06 7.75
C MET A 105 18.22 -9.27 7.93
N ASN A 106 18.85 -9.95 6.96
CA ASN A 106 20.30 -10.03 6.88
C ASN A 106 20.86 -8.65 6.50
N GLN A 107 21.50 -7.96 7.46
CA GLN A 107 21.98 -6.58 7.29
C GLN A 107 23.02 -6.43 6.18
N PHE A 108 23.92 -7.40 6.03
CA PHE A 108 24.95 -7.36 5.00
C PHE A 108 24.34 -7.43 3.59
N ASN A 109 23.44 -8.39 3.35
CA ASN A 109 22.77 -8.53 2.06
C ASN A 109 21.84 -7.34 1.78
N LEU A 110 21.18 -6.81 2.81
CA LEU A 110 20.32 -5.63 2.69
C LEU A 110 21.11 -4.40 2.25
N GLN A 111 22.30 -4.16 2.83
CA GLN A 111 23.18 -3.07 2.40
C GLN A 111 23.58 -3.21 0.93
N LEU A 112 23.93 -4.42 0.48
CA LEU A 112 24.26 -4.67 -0.93
C LEU A 112 23.06 -4.41 -1.85
N PHE A 113 21.85 -4.79 -1.43
CA PHE A 113 20.63 -4.55 -2.18
C PHE A 113 20.31 -3.04 -2.29
N VAL A 114 20.32 -2.32 -1.17
CA VAL A 114 20.12 -0.86 -1.14
C VAL A 114 21.17 -0.15 -2.00
N LYS A 115 22.44 -0.55 -1.89
CA LYS A 115 23.51 0.00 -2.73
C LYS A 115 23.23 -0.25 -4.22
N SER A 116 22.80 -1.47 -4.58
CA SER A 116 22.46 -1.80 -5.97
C SER A 116 21.30 -0.95 -6.49
N TYR A 117 20.28 -0.72 -5.66
CA TYR A 117 19.12 0.09 -6.02
C TYR A 117 19.47 1.56 -6.19
N ASN A 118 20.27 2.14 -5.28
CA ASN A 118 20.67 3.54 -5.36
C ASN A 118 21.62 3.80 -6.55
N SER A 119 22.37 2.79 -6.99
CA SER A 119 23.24 2.87 -8.17
C SER A 119 22.56 2.42 -9.47
N ARG A 120 21.22 2.38 -9.52
CA ARG A 120 20.48 2.00 -10.73
C ARG A 120 20.68 3.05 -11.83
N ARG A 121 20.57 2.62 -13.09
CA ARG A 121 20.61 3.50 -14.26
C ARG A 121 19.19 3.93 -14.64
N ASP A 122 19.06 4.92 -15.50
CA ASP A 122 17.76 5.22 -16.10
C ASP A 122 17.26 4.01 -16.90
N LEU A 123 15.96 3.74 -16.84
CA LEU A 123 15.31 2.75 -17.72
C LEU A 123 15.17 3.26 -19.16
N GLU A 124 15.49 4.54 -19.42
CA GLU A 124 15.43 5.18 -20.75
C GLU A 124 14.06 5.00 -21.44
N ILE A 125 13.00 5.05 -20.64
CA ILE A 125 11.62 4.96 -21.13
C ILE A 125 11.25 6.30 -21.74
N GLU A 126 10.91 6.28 -23.03
CA GLU A 126 10.40 7.44 -23.76
C GLU A 126 9.00 7.19 -24.30
N ARG A 127 8.21 8.26 -24.37
CA ARG A 127 6.85 8.17 -24.90
C ARG A 127 6.93 7.89 -26.40
N PRO A 128 6.32 6.80 -26.90
CA PRO A 128 6.34 6.50 -28.32
C PRO A 128 5.67 7.64 -29.11
N VAL A 129 6.40 8.18 -30.08
CA VAL A 129 5.86 9.13 -31.06
C VAL A 129 5.23 8.37 -32.23
N PRO A 130 4.11 8.85 -32.81
CA PRO A 130 3.54 8.23 -34.00
C PRO A 130 4.57 8.14 -35.13
N GLY A 131 4.91 6.91 -35.56
CA GLY A 131 5.90 6.66 -36.60
C GLY A 131 7.34 6.39 -36.11
N GLY A 132 7.61 6.41 -34.81
CA GLY A 132 8.89 6.03 -34.22
C GLY A 132 8.92 4.58 -33.73
N HIS A 133 10.07 3.91 -33.89
CA HIS A 133 10.33 2.61 -33.25
C HIS A 133 10.96 2.82 -31.88
N ILE A 134 10.13 3.05 -30.85
CA ILE A 134 10.58 3.13 -29.46
C ILE A 134 10.05 1.90 -28.71
N THR A 135 10.92 1.25 -27.95
CA THR A 135 10.54 0.15 -27.05
C THR A 135 9.66 0.71 -25.93
N SER A 136 8.39 0.33 -25.91
CA SER A 136 7.44 0.69 -24.85
C SER A 136 7.13 -0.53 -23.99
N LEU A 137 6.83 -0.29 -22.71
CA LEU A 137 6.37 -1.35 -21.82
C LEU A 137 5.08 -1.99 -22.37
N CYS A 138 4.89 -3.26 -22.01
CA CYS A 138 3.57 -3.92 -22.07
C CYS A 138 2.53 -3.15 -21.22
N PRO A 139 1.22 -3.47 -21.33
CA PRO A 139 0.18 -2.82 -20.53
C PRO A 139 0.54 -2.73 -19.05
N ALA A 140 0.49 -1.52 -18.50
CA ALA A 140 0.99 -1.24 -17.16
C ALA A 140 -0.03 -0.46 -16.32
N LEU A 141 -0.22 -0.90 -15.08
CA LEU A 141 -0.91 -0.16 -14.03
C LEU A 141 0.14 0.42 -13.08
N LEU A 142 0.31 1.75 -13.13
CA LEU A 142 1.12 2.48 -12.17
C LEU A 142 0.28 2.76 -10.92
N VAL A 143 0.83 2.50 -9.74
CA VAL A 143 0.14 2.71 -8.46
C VAL A 143 1.00 3.53 -7.53
N VAL A 144 0.41 4.55 -6.90
CA VAL A 144 1.10 5.37 -5.90
C VAL A 144 0.12 5.90 -4.86
N GLY A 145 0.52 5.87 -3.59
CA GLY A 145 -0.24 6.54 -2.52
C GLY A 145 -0.10 8.06 -2.64
N ASP A 146 -1.13 8.83 -2.33
CA ASP A 146 -1.10 10.29 -2.35
C ASP A 146 -0.10 10.94 -1.39
N SER A 147 0.16 10.31 -0.24
CA SER A 147 1.19 10.70 0.73
C SER A 147 2.54 10.01 0.51
N SER A 148 2.69 9.21 -0.57
CA SER A 148 3.90 8.44 -0.85
C SER A 148 5.07 9.36 -1.23
N PRO A 149 6.32 9.07 -0.81
CA PRO A 149 7.49 9.79 -1.30
C PRO A 149 7.75 9.60 -2.80
N ALA A 150 7.08 8.65 -3.46
CA ALA A 150 7.26 8.34 -4.88
C ALA A 150 6.26 9.06 -5.81
N VAL A 151 5.35 9.92 -5.30
CA VAL A 151 4.28 10.54 -6.11
C VAL A 151 4.81 11.21 -7.37
N ASP A 152 5.73 12.15 -7.22
CA ASP A 152 6.21 12.97 -8.34
C ASP A 152 6.90 12.11 -9.40
N VAL A 153 7.71 11.16 -8.94
CA VAL A 153 8.43 10.22 -9.81
C VAL A 153 7.48 9.30 -10.59
N VAL A 154 6.44 8.78 -9.93
CA VAL A 154 5.45 7.90 -10.61
C VAL A 154 4.60 8.71 -11.60
N VAL A 155 4.23 9.94 -11.24
CA VAL A 155 3.51 10.85 -12.14
C VAL A 155 4.37 11.20 -13.35
N GLU A 156 5.65 11.50 -13.15
CA GLU A 156 6.61 11.74 -14.23
C GLU A 156 6.77 10.50 -15.12
N CYS A 157 6.90 9.31 -14.52
CA CYS A 157 6.97 8.04 -15.25
C CYS A 157 5.75 7.84 -16.16
N ASN A 158 4.54 8.17 -15.69
CA ASN A 158 3.32 8.10 -16.50
C ASN A 158 3.38 9.02 -17.74
N THR A 159 4.07 10.16 -17.66
CA THR A 159 4.24 11.05 -18.82
C THR A 159 5.15 10.43 -19.89
N LYS A 160 6.05 9.53 -19.51
CA LYS A 160 6.99 8.84 -20.42
C LYS A 160 6.42 7.56 -21.03
N LEU A 161 5.26 7.08 -20.58
CA LEU A 161 4.66 5.84 -21.09
C LEU A 161 3.58 6.08 -22.15
N ASP A 162 3.27 5.02 -22.91
CA ASP A 162 2.17 4.99 -23.86
C ASP A 162 0.82 5.12 -23.12
N PRO A 163 0.07 6.22 -23.33
CA PRO A 163 -1.18 6.47 -22.62
C PRO A 163 -2.31 5.50 -23.01
N THR A 164 -2.18 4.78 -24.12
CA THR A 164 -3.19 3.79 -24.56
C THR A 164 -3.04 2.45 -23.83
N LYS A 165 -1.88 2.20 -23.23
CA LYS A 165 -1.53 0.95 -22.54
C LYS A 165 -1.30 1.13 -21.05
N THR A 166 -1.23 2.38 -20.57
CA THR A 166 -0.85 2.70 -19.20
C THR A 166 -1.98 3.38 -18.46
N THR A 167 -2.25 2.91 -17.24
CA THR A 167 -3.20 3.55 -16.30
C THR A 167 -2.45 3.98 -15.04
N LEU A 168 -2.72 5.18 -14.55
CA LEU A 168 -2.22 5.68 -13.27
C LEU A 168 -3.33 5.64 -12.21
N LEU A 169 -3.11 4.87 -11.15
CA LEU A 169 -3.96 4.80 -9.96
C LEU A 169 -3.29 5.51 -8.79
N LYS A 170 -3.73 6.73 -8.49
CA LYS A 170 -3.34 7.45 -7.27
C LYS A 170 -4.32 7.12 -6.15
N VAL A 171 -3.84 6.45 -5.10
CA VAL A 171 -4.66 5.97 -3.98
C VAL A 171 -4.61 6.99 -2.85
N MET A 172 -5.75 7.52 -2.44
CA MET A 172 -5.86 8.32 -1.21
C MET A 172 -6.35 7.42 -0.07
N PRO A 173 -5.86 7.59 1.18
CA PRO A 173 -6.43 6.93 2.33
C PRO A 173 -7.90 7.33 2.42
N SER A 174 -8.77 6.37 2.11
CA SER A 174 -10.21 6.58 2.15
C SER A 174 -10.62 6.85 3.60
N ALA A 175 -11.06 8.08 3.89
CA ALA A 175 -11.81 8.40 5.10
C ALA A 175 -13.23 7.76 5.11
N SER A 176 -13.52 6.78 4.25
CA SER A 176 -14.89 6.34 3.96
C SER A 176 -15.04 4.87 3.53
N MET A 177 -14.14 3.96 3.93
CA MET A 177 -14.39 2.51 3.81
C MET A 177 -15.30 1.93 4.91
N THR A 178 -16.08 2.76 5.62
CA THR A 178 -17.14 2.28 6.53
C THR A 178 -18.37 1.76 5.79
N ARG A 179 -18.52 1.99 4.47
CA ARG A 179 -19.70 1.54 3.70
C ARG A 179 -19.55 0.24 2.92
N LEU A 180 -18.34 -0.31 2.78
CA LEU A 180 -18.12 -1.58 2.06
C LEU A 180 -18.41 -2.83 2.90
N VAL A 181 -18.62 -2.69 4.21
CA VAL A 181 -18.95 -3.81 5.13
C VAL A 181 -20.44 -4.19 5.11
N ARG A 182 -21.31 -3.48 4.37
CA ARG A 182 -22.76 -3.77 4.32
C ARG A 182 -23.31 -4.23 2.98
N SER A 183 -22.45 -4.51 2.00
CA SER A 183 -22.86 -5.16 0.76
C SER A 183 -23.03 -6.66 0.96
N ARG A 184 -24.07 -7.07 1.70
CA ARG A 184 -24.67 -8.39 1.51
C ARG A 184 -25.46 -8.33 0.21
N THR A 185 -24.81 -8.58 -0.92
CA THR A 185 -25.52 -8.95 -2.14
C THR A 185 -26.05 -10.38 -1.95
N ALA A 186 -27.34 -10.52 -1.69
CA ALA A 186 -28.03 -11.77 -1.98
C ALA A 186 -28.05 -11.91 -3.51
N SER A 187 -27.16 -12.74 -4.04
CA SER A 187 -27.13 -13.12 -5.46
C SER A 187 -28.34 -13.99 -5.75
N GLY A 188 -29.49 -13.37 -6.05
CA GLY A 188 -30.70 -14.05 -6.48
C GLY A 188 -30.77 -14.13 -8.00
N SER A 189 -29.93 -14.98 -8.61
CA SER A 189 -30.07 -15.39 -10.03
C SER A 189 -29.31 -16.68 -10.31
N SER A 190 -29.98 -17.83 -10.20
CA SER A 190 -29.74 -18.95 -11.13
C SER A 190 -30.98 -19.85 -11.19
N VAL A 191 -31.66 -19.74 -12.32
CA VAL A 191 -32.68 -20.68 -12.76
C VAL A 191 -31.94 -21.97 -13.08
N THR A 192 -32.21 -23.05 -12.34
CA THR A 192 -31.81 -24.40 -12.73
C THR A 192 -33.04 -25.30 -12.65
N SER A 193 -33.67 -25.45 -13.80
CA SER A 193 -34.66 -26.47 -14.09
C SER A 193 -33.95 -27.78 -14.39
N PHE A 194 -34.04 -28.78 -13.52
CA PHE A 194 -33.89 -30.20 -13.86
C PHE A 194 -34.69 -31.08 -12.88
N ASP A 195 -35.61 -31.83 -13.49
CA ASP A 195 -36.30 -33.08 -13.11
C ASP A 195 -36.37 -33.52 -11.63
N GLY A 196 -37.60 -33.55 -11.11
CA GLY A 196 -37.99 -34.19 -9.86
C GLY A 196 -39.16 -35.16 -10.08
N ASN A 197 -38.86 -36.45 -9.98
CA ASN A 197 -39.70 -37.61 -10.24
C ASN A 197 -40.94 -37.74 -9.33
N ARG A 198 -41.97 -38.41 -9.86
CA ARG A 198 -43.21 -38.89 -9.23
C ARG A 198 -43.08 -39.32 -7.76
N SER A 199 -44.05 -38.95 -6.93
CA SER A 199 -44.73 -39.86 -5.99
C SER A 199 -46.11 -39.34 -5.57
N ARG A 200 -47.09 -40.24 -5.66
CA ARG A 200 -48.51 -40.09 -5.26
C ARG A 200 -48.65 -40.25 -3.74
N SER A 201 -49.60 -39.54 -3.11
CA SER A 201 -50.65 -40.15 -2.27
C SER A 201 -51.55 -39.12 -1.54
N HIS A 202 -52.84 -39.16 -1.90
CA HIS A 202 -54.06 -39.16 -1.06
C HIS A 202 -54.42 -38.04 -0.05
N THR A 203 -55.59 -37.42 -0.33
CA THR A 203 -56.77 -37.09 0.53
C THR A 203 -56.52 -36.29 1.83
N ASN A 204 -57.29 -35.28 2.23
CA ASN A 204 -58.75 -35.13 2.27
C ASN A 204 -59.10 -33.67 2.66
N GLU A 205 -60.37 -33.31 2.49
CA GLU A 205 -60.99 -32.01 2.78
C GLU A 205 -60.88 -31.49 4.23
N GLY A 206 -61.06 -30.18 4.38
CA GLY A 206 -62.12 -29.68 5.27
C GLY A 206 -61.73 -28.78 6.45
N ASN A 207 -62.26 -27.55 6.40
CA ASN A 207 -62.73 -26.71 7.52
C ASN A 207 -61.71 -26.20 8.55
N ARG A 208 -61.45 -24.89 8.61
CA ARG A 208 -62.26 -23.78 9.18
C ARG A 208 -61.77 -23.40 10.59
N SER A 209 -61.37 -22.13 10.65
CA SER A 209 -61.81 -21.14 11.65
C SER A 209 -61.02 -20.98 12.96
N ARG A 210 -60.61 -19.72 13.15
CA ARG A 210 -60.80 -18.87 14.35
C ARG A 210 -59.89 -19.16 15.55
N SER A 211 -59.37 -18.22 16.33
CA SER A 211 -59.00 -16.79 16.25
C SER A 211 -58.54 -16.38 17.68
N HIS A 212 -58.13 -15.12 17.85
CA HIS A 212 -58.09 -14.32 19.11
C HIS A 212 -56.86 -14.49 20.02
N THR A 213 -56.04 -13.42 20.17
CA THR A 213 -55.99 -12.43 21.31
C THR A 213 -55.10 -12.93 22.47
N ASN A 214 -54.38 -12.14 23.26
CA ASN A 214 -54.20 -10.71 23.41
C ASN A 214 -52.84 -10.44 24.08
N GLU A 215 -52.41 -9.17 23.98
CA GLU A 215 -51.54 -8.36 24.83
C GLU A 215 -50.90 -8.90 26.12
N GLY A 216 -49.66 -8.43 26.36
CA GLY A 216 -49.03 -8.35 27.68
C GLY A 216 -47.81 -7.42 27.68
N ARG A 217 -48.06 -6.11 27.83
CA ARG A 217 -47.07 -5.04 27.95
C ARG A 217 -46.82 -4.74 29.43
N ALA A 218 -45.58 -4.79 29.93
CA ALA A 218 -45.19 -4.06 31.14
C ALA A 218 -43.67 -3.85 31.22
N ARG A 219 -43.30 -2.61 31.54
CA ARG A 219 -41.97 -2.04 31.80
C ARG A 219 -41.51 -2.35 33.23
N ALA A 220 -40.21 -2.31 33.48
CA ALA A 220 -39.67 -1.69 34.69
C ALA A 220 -38.22 -1.20 34.47
N HIS A 221 -38.02 0.10 34.74
CA HIS A 221 -36.74 0.76 34.99
C HIS A 221 -36.32 0.49 36.44
N THR A 222 -35.02 0.46 36.70
CA THR A 222 -34.43 0.93 37.96
C THR A 222 -33.12 1.64 37.67
N SER A 223 -32.97 2.82 38.28
CA SER A 223 -31.86 3.75 38.22
C SER A 223 -30.95 3.63 39.46
N ASP A 224 -29.80 4.30 39.33
CA ASP A 224 -28.97 4.94 40.37
C ASP A 224 -28.09 4.10 41.31
N ASN A 225 -26.78 4.42 41.27
CA ASN A 225 -26.07 4.79 42.50
C ASN A 225 -24.89 5.76 42.27
N GLN A 226 -24.68 6.64 43.26
CA GLN A 226 -23.87 7.86 43.25
C GLN A 226 -22.41 7.73 43.75
N ARG A 227 -21.56 8.63 43.24
CA ARG A 227 -20.52 9.51 43.89
C ARG A 227 -19.45 8.94 44.84
N THR A 228 -18.20 9.38 44.62
CA THR A 228 -17.39 10.09 45.64
C THR A 228 -16.21 10.87 45.02
N ARG A 229 -15.91 12.05 45.58
CA ARG A 229 -14.82 13.02 45.27
C ARG A 229 -14.09 13.34 46.58
N SER A 230 -12.78 13.59 46.54
CA SER A 230 -11.93 14.49 47.40
C SER A 230 -10.47 13.99 47.36
N HIS A 231 -9.36 14.73 47.48
CA HIS A 231 -9.04 16.13 47.77
C HIS A 231 -7.57 16.40 47.35
N THR A 232 -7.20 17.68 47.33
CA THR A 232 -5.93 18.40 47.06
C THR A 232 -4.76 18.16 48.03
N ASP A 233 -3.52 18.49 47.61
CA ASP A 233 -2.59 19.35 48.39
C ASP A 233 -1.48 20.02 47.55
N ASN A 234 -1.12 21.24 48.00
CA ASN A 234 -0.18 22.23 47.46
C ASN A 234 1.25 22.03 48.01
N MET A 235 2.28 22.47 47.28
CA MET A 235 3.40 23.23 47.87
C MET A 235 4.19 24.02 46.80
N ASP A 236 4.61 25.22 47.22
CA ASP A 236 5.13 26.37 46.48
C ASP A 236 6.61 26.59 46.85
N SER A 237 7.43 27.08 45.90
CA SER A 237 8.52 28.06 46.13
C SER A 237 9.40 28.28 44.87
N SER A 238 9.27 29.47 44.25
CA SER A 238 10.30 30.52 43.99
C SER A 238 11.80 30.13 43.82
N VAL A 239 12.70 30.76 43.05
CA VAL A 239 12.82 32.04 42.28
C VAL A 239 14.23 32.05 41.59
N ASP A 240 14.44 32.94 40.59
CA ASP A 240 15.72 33.40 39.98
C ASP A 240 16.45 32.47 38.98
N GLN A 241 17.08 32.91 37.88
CA GLN A 241 17.49 34.22 37.37
C GLN A 241 17.81 34.09 35.87
N ALA A 242 17.37 35.04 35.04
CA ALA A 242 17.96 35.30 33.72
C ALA A 242 19.20 36.21 33.89
N PRO A 243 20.15 36.23 32.93
CA PRO A 243 20.22 37.44 32.12
C PRO A 243 20.68 37.27 30.65
N LYS A 244 20.07 38.15 29.83
CA LYS A 244 20.63 39.03 28.79
C LYS A 244 21.18 38.49 27.45
N SER A 245 20.57 39.08 26.42
CA SER A 245 21.04 39.34 25.06
C SER A 245 22.48 39.78 24.91
N THR A 246 23.05 39.43 23.76
CA THR A 246 23.97 40.27 22.99
C THR A 246 23.66 40.09 21.49
N GLU A 247 23.32 41.20 20.85
CA GLU A 247 23.31 41.38 19.39
C GLU A 247 24.73 41.76 18.89
N VAL A 248 24.87 41.68 17.55
CA VAL A 248 25.59 42.59 16.62
C VAL A 248 26.79 42.01 15.83
N SER A 249 26.55 41.90 14.52
CA SER A 249 27.35 42.16 13.28
C SER A 249 28.76 41.58 13.09
N CYS A 250 29.22 41.24 11.88
CA CYS A 250 28.92 41.71 10.52
C CYS A 250 28.75 40.56 9.51
#